data_AF-A0A9D2BAU0-F1
#
_entry.id   AF-A0A9D2BAU0-F1
#
_cell.length_a   1.000
_cell.length_b   1.000
_cell.length_c   1.000
_cell.angle_alpha   90.00
_cell.angle_beta   90.00
_cell.angle_gamma   90.00
#
_symmetry.space_group_name_H-M   'P 1'
#
loop_
_entity.id
_entity.type
_entity.pdbx_description
1 polymer ?
#
loop_
_entity_poly.entity_id
_entity_poly.type
_entity_poly.pdbx_seq_one_letter_code
_entity_poly.pdbx_strand_id
1 'polypeptide(L)'
;MAFTAEWQPGARLWETKNYGRYDEVDFVRTFLGRDQVYVPVKNVLVFETSEGFYRTNPFMKQTMDSLHYNGIEIIAFDMGSYGKEETYREILCNCGYSYIQKIALASAFGKSRLGFSFSREMVKRYSGTGKKYGMISDHLDLFAKKQRIDFIRYPSPASYPERYYFSRFPKREEKFFQNFLNEQLFNGTVKESRGYHFGFAFEGILIYSFCRFLKQRSQAEKIDTLYFTAASDLLFQVYSLLYPQDSAETIYIWNRTERGEELDQYLKGKIKNDAILVDFSLDQRWKLDLSECLGVVKVLNLCDFMGENGVRRYGKYIEKAISMLGKSDFFVERYENGLPIWSRKKISVKEIRNEQEIQRGVLEFAEQFRECQKEAEEQKKVIMLENPDFVGQILRYAFDEVRRKRSHPDPVQILMQSKTAKKSKEYLKNIYRRIKGK
;
A
#
# COMPACT_ATOMS: atom_id res chain seq x y z
N MET A 1 5.39 -20.45 2.21
CA MET A 1 4.12 -20.63 2.93
C MET A 1 3.18 -19.59 2.38
N ALA A 2 2.20 -20.04 1.63
CA ALA A 2 1.50 -19.23 0.67
C ALA A 2 0.55 -18.23 1.32
N PHE A 3 0.24 -17.15 0.60
CA PHE A 3 -0.79 -16.13 0.86
C PHE A 3 -2.23 -16.72 0.98
N THR A 4 -2.33 -18.01 1.26
CA THR A 4 -3.43 -18.90 0.90
C THR A 4 -3.95 -19.73 2.07
N ALA A 5 -3.48 -19.48 3.29
CA ALA A 5 -4.16 -19.99 4.47
C ALA A 5 -5.40 -19.11 4.70
N GLU A 6 -6.43 -19.38 3.90
CA GLU A 6 -7.85 -19.29 4.21
C GLU A 6 -8.32 -18.03 4.98
N TRP A 7 -8.92 -17.11 4.23
CA TRP A 7 -9.79 -16.06 4.79
C TRP A 7 -11.15 -16.68 5.16
N GLN A 8 -11.13 -17.57 6.14
CA GLN A 8 -12.33 -18.12 6.77
C GLN A 8 -12.73 -17.23 7.96
N PRO A 9 -14.03 -16.95 8.15
CA PRO A 9 -14.53 -16.35 9.39
C PRO A 9 -14.03 -17.17 10.59
N GLY A 10 -13.20 -16.58 11.46
CA GLY A 10 -12.63 -17.26 12.63
C GLY A 10 -11.18 -17.79 12.49
N ALA A 11 -10.56 -17.74 11.31
CA ALA A 11 -9.16 -18.14 11.12
C ALA A 11 -8.15 -17.18 11.80
N ARG A 12 -6.91 -17.64 12.02
CA ARG A 12 -5.87 -16.90 12.74
C ARG A 12 -5.32 -15.73 11.91
N LEU A 13 -6.00 -14.58 11.94
CA LEU A 13 -5.60 -13.35 11.24
C LEU A 13 -4.43 -12.60 11.90
N TRP A 14 -4.04 -12.98 13.12
CA TRP A 14 -2.93 -12.37 13.87
C TRP A 14 -1.57 -13.06 13.65
N GLU A 15 -1.43 -13.95 12.66
CA GLU A 15 -0.11 -14.46 12.30
C GLU A 15 0.74 -13.31 11.75
N THR A 16 1.71 -12.87 12.55
CA THR A 16 2.74 -11.93 12.13
C THR A 16 3.63 -12.63 11.10
N LYS A 17 3.66 -12.11 9.89
CA LYS A 17 4.66 -12.52 8.91
C LYS A 17 5.85 -11.57 9.00
N ASN A 18 7.03 -12.11 9.25
CA ASN A 18 8.27 -11.36 9.15
C ASN A 18 8.63 -11.19 7.67
N TYR A 19 8.17 -10.11 7.06
CA TYR A 19 8.69 -9.68 5.76
C TYR A 19 9.87 -8.75 6.00
N GLY A 20 11.06 -9.21 5.61
CA GLY A 20 12.32 -8.60 6.03
C GLY A 20 12.97 -9.45 7.11
N ARG A 21 14.06 -10.12 6.74
CA ARG A 21 15.01 -10.61 7.75
C ARG A 21 15.93 -9.44 8.09
N TYR A 22 15.99 -9.15 9.40
CA TYR A 22 16.93 -8.32 10.14
C TYR A 22 16.53 -6.87 10.43
N ASP A 23 16.09 -6.69 11.68
CA ASP A 23 16.65 -5.84 12.73
C ASP A 23 17.78 -4.86 12.33
N GLU A 24 17.46 -3.60 12.60
CA GLU A 24 18.30 -2.43 12.87
C GLU A 24 19.10 -1.84 11.69
N VAL A 25 18.80 -0.57 11.40
CA VAL A 25 19.66 0.38 10.65
C VAL A 25 21.12 0.33 11.15
N ASP A 26 21.35 -0.06 12.41
CA ASP A 26 22.66 -0.29 13.01
C ASP A 26 23.44 -1.47 12.39
N PHE A 27 22.76 -2.50 11.85
CA PHE A 27 23.41 -3.60 11.13
C PHE A 27 23.99 -3.12 9.79
N VAL A 28 23.24 -2.30 9.05
CA VAL A 28 23.73 -1.64 7.83
C VAL A 28 24.92 -0.74 8.16
N ARG A 29 24.81 0.09 9.21
CA ARG A 29 25.89 0.97 9.67
C ARG A 29 27.18 0.22 9.98
N THR A 30 27.07 -0.94 10.63
CA THR A 30 28.25 -1.72 11.07
C THR A 30 28.90 -2.51 9.93
N PHE A 31 28.13 -2.86 8.89
CA PHE A 31 28.54 -3.88 7.92
C PHE A 31 28.93 -3.34 6.54
N LEU A 32 28.42 -2.19 6.08
CA LEU A 32 28.51 -1.79 4.66
C LEU A 32 29.75 -0.97 4.26
N GLY A 33 30.72 -0.80 5.15
CA GLY A 33 31.97 -0.11 4.87
C GLY A 33 32.14 1.18 5.67
N ARG A 34 33.39 1.54 5.96
CA ARG A 34 33.73 2.69 6.82
C ARG A 34 33.85 4.00 6.06
N ASP A 35 34.12 3.96 4.75
CA ASP A 35 34.42 5.15 3.97
C ASP A 35 33.40 5.42 2.87
N GLN A 36 32.95 4.39 2.14
CA GLN A 36 32.07 4.54 0.97
C GLN A 36 31.03 3.43 0.85
N VAL A 37 29.85 3.75 0.33
CA VAL A 37 28.81 2.76 -0.01
C VAL A 37 28.30 3.02 -1.43
N TYR A 38 28.24 1.96 -2.23
CA TYR A 38 27.64 1.98 -3.56
C TYR A 38 26.21 1.44 -3.52
N VAL A 39 25.25 2.20 -4.05
CA VAL A 39 23.83 1.84 -4.01
C VAL A 39 23.17 2.15 -5.35
N PRO A 40 22.35 1.26 -5.93
CA PRO A 40 21.63 1.57 -7.15
C PRO A 40 20.52 2.57 -6.88
N VAL A 41 20.27 3.49 -7.82
CA VAL A 41 19.19 4.47 -7.69
C VAL A 41 17.83 3.77 -7.79
N LYS A 42 17.58 3.15 -8.94
CA LYS A 42 16.34 2.42 -9.20
C LYS A 42 16.23 1.18 -8.32
N ASN A 43 15.02 0.90 -7.83
CA ASN A 43 14.61 -0.27 -7.05
C ASN A 43 15.21 -0.38 -5.63
N VAL A 44 16.15 0.50 -5.25
CA VAL A 44 16.73 0.53 -3.90
C VAL A 44 16.52 1.91 -3.26
N LEU A 45 17.17 2.97 -3.75
CA LEU A 45 16.96 4.32 -3.18
C LEU A 45 15.56 4.86 -3.48
N VAL A 46 15.11 4.63 -4.72
CA VAL A 46 13.90 5.22 -5.28
C VAL A 46 13.06 4.13 -5.95
N PHE A 47 11.75 4.22 -5.74
CA PHE A 47 10.74 3.43 -6.45
C PHE A 47 10.05 4.27 -7.52
N GLU A 48 9.70 3.62 -8.62
CA GLU A 48 8.95 4.24 -9.72
C GLU A 48 7.50 3.74 -9.65
N THR A 49 6.68 4.42 -8.84
CA THR A 49 5.29 4.01 -8.59
C THR A 49 4.45 4.08 -9.86
N SER A 50 4.67 5.11 -10.69
CA SER A 50 4.19 5.15 -12.08
C SER A 50 5.23 5.81 -12.98
N GLU A 51 5.02 5.79 -14.30
CA GLU A 51 5.99 6.30 -15.27
C GLU A 51 6.37 7.76 -15.01
N GLY A 52 7.63 7.96 -14.63
CA GLY A 52 8.19 9.26 -14.25
C GLY A 52 7.63 9.84 -12.95
N PHE A 53 7.00 9.03 -12.09
CA PHE A 53 6.63 9.39 -10.73
C PHE A 53 7.48 8.55 -9.77
N TYR A 54 8.41 9.24 -9.10
CA TYR A 54 9.43 8.63 -8.27
C TYR A 54 9.17 8.91 -6.81
N ARG A 55 9.29 7.88 -5.97
CA ARG A 55 9.10 7.98 -4.53
C ARG A 55 10.29 7.42 -3.79
N THR A 56 10.55 8.00 -2.64
CA THR A 56 11.58 7.54 -1.72
C THR A 56 11.26 6.15 -1.19
N ASN A 57 12.23 5.25 -1.16
CA ASN A 57 12.13 4.05 -0.35
C ASN A 57 12.33 4.43 1.13
N PRO A 58 11.31 4.32 2.00
CA PRO A 58 11.38 4.83 3.37
C PRO A 58 12.45 4.12 4.22
N PHE A 59 12.63 2.81 4.02
CA PHE A 59 13.67 2.03 4.70
C PHE A 59 15.07 2.51 4.28
N MET A 60 15.29 2.67 2.97
CA MET A 60 16.58 3.13 2.46
C MET A 60 16.84 4.59 2.78
N LYS A 61 15.81 5.41 2.96
CA LYS A 61 15.98 6.79 3.44
C LYS A 61 16.60 6.83 4.82
N GLN A 62 16.01 6.11 5.78
CA GLN A 62 16.56 6.01 7.14
C GLN A 62 17.99 5.46 7.13
N THR A 63 18.24 4.48 6.27
CA THR A 63 19.55 3.85 6.09
C THR A 63 20.59 4.84 5.55
N MET A 64 20.29 5.53 4.44
CA MET A 64 21.21 6.47 3.81
C MET A 64 21.44 7.71 4.67
N ASP A 65 20.42 8.20 5.36
CA ASP A 65 20.55 9.33 6.29
C ASP A 65 21.54 8.98 7.40
N SER A 66 21.39 7.78 7.99
CA SER A 66 22.32 7.28 9.00
C SER A 66 23.75 7.18 8.47
N LEU A 67 23.97 6.65 7.26
CA LEU A 67 25.29 6.59 6.65
C LEU A 67 25.88 7.99 6.41
N HIS A 68 25.07 8.92 5.89
CA HIS A 68 25.48 10.30 5.63
C HIS A 68 25.88 11.04 6.91
N TYR A 69 25.08 10.93 7.98
CA TYR A 69 25.39 11.53 9.28
C TYR A 69 26.70 11.03 9.88
N ASN A 70 27.11 9.81 9.55
CA ASN A 70 28.38 9.22 9.99
C ASN A 70 29.55 9.52 9.03
N GLY A 71 29.37 10.41 8.05
CA GLY A 71 30.42 10.82 7.12
C GLY A 71 30.79 9.76 6.07
N ILE A 72 29.95 8.73 5.90
CA ILE A 72 30.17 7.69 4.89
C ILE A 72 29.71 8.25 3.54
N GLU A 73 30.59 8.20 2.53
CA GLU A 73 30.30 8.75 1.21
C GLU A 73 29.42 7.78 0.40
N ILE A 74 28.25 8.26 -0.03
CA ILE A 74 27.29 7.47 -0.80
C ILE A 74 27.48 7.74 -2.29
N ILE A 75 27.63 6.67 -3.05
CA ILE A 75 27.76 6.71 -4.51
C ILE A 75 26.58 5.98 -5.13
N ALA A 76 25.68 6.76 -5.71
CA ALA A 76 24.53 6.26 -6.44
C ALA A 76 24.96 5.71 -7.81
N PHE A 77 24.36 4.62 -8.28
CA PHE A 77 24.62 4.13 -9.64
C PHE A 77 23.38 3.64 -10.37
N ASP A 78 23.39 3.71 -11.70
CA ASP A 78 22.30 3.21 -12.54
C ASP A 78 22.81 2.92 -13.97
N MET A 79 21.96 2.27 -14.76
CA MET A 79 22.08 2.11 -16.21
C MET A 79 22.12 3.43 -16.98
N GLY A 80 21.57 4.52 -16.43
CA GLY A 80 21.29 5.76 -17.17
C GLY A 80 19.89 5.78 -17.79
N SER A 81 18.96 4.95 -17.29
CA SER A 81 17.60 4.81 -17.83
C SER A 81 16.72 6.05 -17.69
N TYR A 82 16.92 6.87 -16.65
CA TYR A 82 16.16 8.10 -16.43
C TYR A 82 16.66 9.33 -17.22
N GLY A 83 17.83 9.24 -17.87
CA GLY A 83 18.42 10.36 -18.59
C GLY A 83 19.85 10.67 -18.17
N LYS A 84 20.20 11.96 -18.17
CA LYS A 84 21.52 12.48 -17.81
C LYS A 84 21.67 12.63 -16.30
N GLU A 85 22.88 12.90 -15.83
CA GLU A 85 23.20 13.03 -14.41
C GLU A 85 22.33 14.08 -13.70
N GLU A 86 22.02 15.19 -14.37
CA GLU A 86 21.16 16.26 -13.84
C GLU A 86 19.77 15.74 -13.48
N THR A 87 19.19 14.87 -14.32
CA THR A 87 17.88 14.26 -14.07
C THR A 87 17.92 13.37 -12.82
N TYR A 88 19.00 12.61 -12.63
CA TYR A 88 19.15 11.79 -11.41
C TYR A 88 19.33 12.65 -10.16
N ARG A 89 20.06 13.76 -10.25
CA ARG A 89 20.22 14.70 -9.12
C ARG A 89 18.86 15.28 -8.71
N GLU A 90 18.04 15.67 -9.67
CA GLU A 90 16.70 16.18 -9.41
C GLU A 90 15.82 15.10 -8.74
N ILE A 91 15.80 13.88 -9.27
CA ILE A 91 15.04 12.76 -8.68
C ILE A 91 15.50 12.48 -7.23
N LEU A 92 16.80 12.38 -7.01
CA LEU A 92 17.37 12.12 -5.68
C LEU A 92 17.06 13.26 -4.72
N CYS A 93 17.16 14.52 -5.15
CA CYS A 93 16.82 15.68 -4.34
C CYS A 93 15.33 15.66 -3.95
N ASN A 94 14.43 15.40 -4.90
CA ASN A 94 12.99 15.30 -4.66
C ASN A 94 12.64 14.14 -3.71
N CYS A 95 13.45 13.07 -3.73
CA CYS A 95 13.32 11.94 -2.80
C CYS A 95 14.04 12.16 -1.45
N GLY A 96 14.56 13.36 -1.19
CA GLY A 96 15.23 13.72 0.07
C GLY A 96 16.68 13.23 0.20
N TYR A 97 17.30 12.81 -0.89
CA TYR A 97 18.70 12.38 -0.96
C TYR A 97 19.64 13.48 -1.50
N SER A 98 19.37 14.74 -1.18
CA SER A 98 20.14 15.90 -1.69
C SER A 98 21.63 15.85 -1.37
N TYR A 99 22.04 15.08 -0.36
CA TYR A 99 23.44 14.86 0.02
C TYR A 99 24.19 13.86 -0.88
N ILE A 100 23.52 13.09 -1.75
CA ILE A 100 24.18 12.14 -2.65
C ILE A 100 24.75 12.90 -3.85
N GLN A 101 26.05 13.19 -3.81
CA GLN A 101 26.72 14.02 -4.82
C GLN A 101 27.34 13.23 -5.98
N LYS A 102 27.63 11.94 -5.81
CA LYS A 102 28.31 11.12 -6.81
C LYS A 102 27.34 10.14 -7.44
N ILE A 103 27.16 10.26 -8.75
CA ILE A 103 26.25 9.41 -9.53
C ILE A 103 27.07 8.74 -10.65
N ALA A 104 27.06 7.42 -10.68
CA ALA A 104 27.75 6.61 -11.67
C ALA A 104 26.74 6.04 -12.67
N LEU A 105 26.67 6.63 -13.86
CA LEU A 105 25.79 6.15 -14.93
C LEU A 105 26.56 5.24 -15.88
N ALA A 106 26.11 4.00 -16.08
CA ALA A 106 26.74 3.04 -16.99
C ALA A 106 27.01 3.63 -18.39
N SER A 107 26.09 4.43 -18.90
CA SER A 107 26.23 5.18 -20.16
C SER A 107 27.45 6.09 -20.20
N ALA A 108 27.80 6.77 -19.10
CA ALA A 108 28.99 7.63 -18.98
C ALA A 108 30.32 6.83 -18.95
N PHE A 109 30.26 5.52 -18.73
CA PHE A 109 31.39 4.60 -18.82
C PHE A 109 31.40 3.81 -20.15
N GLY A 110 30.54 4.18 -21.11
CA GLY A 110 30.38 3.46 -22.37
C GLY A 110 29.85 2.03 -22.18
N LYS A 111 29.13 1.76 -21.08
CA LYS A 111 28.56 0.44 -20.80
C LYS A 111 27.06 0.45 -21.06
N SER A 112 26.58 -0.60 -21.71
CA SER A 112 25.15 -0.81 -21.99
C SER A 112 24.41 -1.57 -20.89
N ARG A 113 25.12 -2.02 -19.84
CA ARG A 113 24.54 -2.75 -18.71
C ARG A 113 25.33 -2.59 -17.41
N LEU A 114 24.62 -2.66 -16.29
CA LEU A 114 25.19 -2.92 -14.98
C LEU A 114 25.79 -4.33 -14.97
N GLY A 115 27.01 -4.46 -14.49
CA GLY A 115 27.71 -5.73 -14.46
C GLY A 115 29.17 -5.58 -14.05
N PHE A 116 29.88 -6.70 -14.01
CA PHE A 116 31.23 -6.76 -13.44
C PHE A 116 32.20 -5.70 -14.00
N SER A 117 32.17 -5.45 -15.32
CA SER A 117 33.05 -4.46 -15.95
C SER A 117 32.72 -3.04 -15.54
N PHE A 118 31.43 -2.69 -15.44
CA PHE A 118 30.96 -1.40 -14.95
C PHE A 118 31.35 -1.21 -13.48
N SER A 119 31.00 -2.16 -12.60
CA SER A 119 31.29 -2.05 -11.17
C SER A 119 32.79 -1.90 -10.92
N ARG A 120 33.63 -2.63 -11.66
CA ARG A 120 35.09 -2.51 -11.59
C ARG A 120 35.59 -1.11 -11.98
N GLU A 121 35.08 -0.53 -13.07
CA GLU A 121 35.50 0.80 -13.52
C GLU A 121 34.97 1.91 -12.59
N MET A 122 33.75 1.78 -12.11
CA MET A 122 33.14 2.67 -11.12
C MET A 122 33.97 2.70 -9.82
N VAL A 123 34.26 1.53 -9.24
CA VAL A 123 35.10 1.42 -8.03
C VAL A 123 36.49 1.98 -8.29
N LYS A 124 37.13 1.63 -9.41
CA LYS A 124 38.46 2.18 -9.76
C LYS A 124 38.45 3.72 -9.86
N ARG A 125 37.36 4.32 -10.32
CA ARG A 125 37.24 5.77 -10.48
C ARG A 125 36.97 6.49 -9.15
N TYR A 126 36.19 5.89 -8.26
CA TYR A 126 35.68 6.57 -7.06
C TYR A 126 36.30 6.10 -5.73
N SER A 127 36.70 4.83 -5.62
CA SER A 127 37.47 4.33 -4.47
C SER A 127 38.95 4.58 -4.73
N GLY A 128 39.45 5.70 -4.23
CA GLY A 128 40.89 5.93 -4.13
C GLY A 128 41.59 4.78 -3.38
N THR A 129 42.90 4.66 -3.54
CA THR A 129 43.72 3.63 -2.86
C THR A 129 43.52 3.66 -1.35
N GLY A 130 43.16 2.52 -0.75
CA GLY A 130 43.08 2.33 0.70
C GLY A 130 41.71 2.50 1.36
N LYS A 131 40.69 2.95 0.63
CA LYS A 131 39.32 3.07 1.17
C LYS A 131 38.62 1.71 1.30
N LYS A 132 37.90 1.51 2.41
CA LYS A 132 36.95 0.41 2.60
C LYS A 132 35.57 0.83 2.12
N TYR A 133 35.01 0.02 1.23
CA TYR A 133 33.71 0.27 0.64
C TYR A 133 32.85 -0.98 0.68
N GLY A 134 31.54 -0.80 0.71
CA GLY A 134 30.58 -1.87 0.53
C GLY A 134 29.54 -1.54 -0.53
N MET A 135 28.69 -2.52 -0.81
CA MET A 135 27.69 -2.45 -1.87
C MET A 135 26.32 -2.90 -1.38
N ILE A 136 25.29 -2.16 -1.76
CA ILE A 136 23.89 -2.56 -1.65
C ILE A 136 23.38 -2.83 -3.06
N SER A 137 22.61 -3.89 -3.27
CA SER A 137 21.95 -4.13 -4.56
C SER A 137 20.65 -4.92 -4.42
N ASP A 138 19.73 -4.71 -5.37
CA ASP A 138 18.48 -5.48 -5.48
C ASP A 138 18.64 -6.89 -6.04
N HIS A 139 19.77 -7.11 -6.71
CA HIS A 139 20.18 -8.41 -7.24
C HIS A 139 21.45 -8.89 -6.57
N LEU A 140 21.77 -10.17 -6.75
CA LEU A 140 23.05 -10.70 -6.31
C LEU A 140 24.17 -10.04 -7.12
N ASP A 141 25.05 -9.28 -6.47
CA ASP A 141 26.19 -8.67 -7.12
C ASP A 141 27.40 -9.64 -7.14
N LEU A 142 27.66 -10.21 -8.32
CA LEU A 142 28.77 -11.13 -8.53
C LEU A 142 30.15 -10.44 -8.44
N PHE A 143 30.23 -9.14 -8.71
CA PHE A 143 31.46 -8.37 -8.54
C PHE A 143 31.79 -8.26 -7.06
N ALA A 144 30.81 -7.86 -6.24
CA ALA A 144 30.98 -7.77 -4.79
C ALA A 144 31.43 -9.11 -4.20
N LYS A 145 30.75 -10.20 -4.59
CA LYS A 145 31.10 -11.56 -4.15
C LYS A 145 32.51 -11.98 -4.58
N LYS A 146 32.91 -11.71 -5.83
CA LYS A 146 34.23 -12.11 -6.36
C LYS A 146 35.37 -11.34 -5.70
N GLN A 147 35.16 -10.06 -5.40
CA GLN A 147 36.15 -9.20 -4.76
C GLN A 147 36.10 -9.25 -3.22
N ARG A 148 35.20 -10.05 -2.65
CA ARG A 148 34.97 -10.15 -1.19
C ARG A 148 34.69 -8.79 -0.55
N ILE A 149 33.90 -7.98 -1.24
CA ILE A 149 33.41 -6.69 -0.76
C ILE A 149 32.22 -6.95 0.17
N ASP A 150 32.11 -6.15 1.24
CA ASP A 150 30.96 -6.19 2.13
C ASP A 150 29.69 -5.85 1.33
N PHE A 151 28.74 -6.80 1.30
CA PHE A 151 27.61 -6.75 0.38
C PHE A 151 26.29 -7.05 1.11
N ILE A 152 25.31 -6.17 0.93
CA ILE A 152 23.93 -6.39 1.38
C ILE A 152 23.01 -6.48 0.17
N ARG A 153 22.23 -7.56 0.12
CA ARG A 153 21.15 -7.71 -0.85
C ARG A 153 19.87 -7.12 -0.28
N TYR A 154 19.33 -6.08 -0.94
CA TYR A 154 18.02 -5.50 -0.65
C TYR A 154 17.00 -6.00 -1.68
N PRO A 155 16.24 -7.08 -1.44
CA PRO A 155 15.24 -7.52 -2.41
C PRO A 155 14.20 -6.40 -2.66
N SER A 156 14.09 -5.92 -3.89
CA SER A 156 13.08 -4.94 -4.27
C SER A 156 11.66 -5.49 -4.05
N PRO A 157 10.66 -4.67 -3.68
CA PRO A 157 9.25 -5.05 -3.62
C PRO A 157 8.76 -5.88 -4.81
N ALA A 158 9.22 -5.55 -6.02
CA ALA A 158 8.85 -6.26 -7.24
C ALA A 158 9.32 -7.74 -7.29
N SER A 159 10.34 -8.08 -6.51
CA SER A 159 10.93 -9.42 -6.44
C SER A 159 10.27 -10.32 -5.39
N TYR A 160 9.42 -9.77 -4.53
CA TYR A 160 8.76 -10.57 -3.50
C TYR A 160 7.75 -11.55 -4.13
N PRO A 161 7.79 -12.85 -3.75
CA PRO A 161 6.83 -13.84 -4.25
C PRO A 161 5.38 -13.54 -3.84
N GLU A 162 5.21 -12.89 -2.69
CA GLU A 162 3.92 -12.61 -2.06
C GLU A 162 3.40 -11.20 -2.37
N ARG A 163 4.03 -10.52 -3.34
CA ARG A 163 3.63 -9.19 -3.77
C ARG A 163 2.19 -9.17 -4.26
N TYR A 164 1.53 -8.03 -4.04
CA TYR A 164 0.26 -7.72 -4.66
C TYR A 164 0.41 -7.74 -6.19
N TYR A 165 -0.46 -8.50 -6.85
CA TYR A 165 -0.46 -8.60 -8.31
C TYR A 165 -1.89 -8.69 -8.81
N PHE A 166 -2.35 -7.59 -9.38
CA PHE A 166 -3.73 -7.46 -9.83
C PHE A 166 -3.96 -8.14 -11.19
N SER A 167 -3.08 -7.86 -12.16
CA SER A 167 -3.20 -8.39 -13.51
C SER A 167 -1.84 -8.41 -14.24
N ARG A 168 -1.77 -9.13 -15.37
CA ARG A 168 -0.53 -9.23 -16.19
C ARG A 168 -0.24 -7.97 -16.99
N PHE A 169 -1.27 -7.28 -17.41
CA PHE A 169 -1.18 -6.04 -18.17
C PHE A 169 -2.05 -5.01 -17.47
N PRO A 170 -1.60 -4.52 -16.30
CA PRO A 170 -2.39 -3.59 -15.54
C PRO A 170 -2.57 -2.29 -16.31
N LYS A 171 -3.77 -1.71 -16.21
CA LYS A 171 -3.99 -0.31 -16.61
C LYS A 171 -3.11 0.61 -15.77
N ARG A 172 -3.02 1.88 -16.14
CA ARG A 172 -2.15 2.84 -15.46
C ARG A 172 -2.48 2.97 -13.97
N GLU A 173 -3.76 3.03 -13.65
CA GLU A 173 -4.33 3.13 -12.29
C GLU A 173 -4.05 1.86 -11.49
N GLU A 174 -4.27 0.69 -12.11
CA GLU A 174 -4.00 -0.61 -11.52
C GLU A 174 -2.50 -0.79 -11.21
N LYS A 175 -1.64 -0.34 -12.13
CA LYS A 175 -0.18 -0.41 -11.97
C LYS A 175 0.27 0.51 -10.83
N PHE A 176 -0.26 1.73 -10.78
CA PHE A 176 0.04 2.67 -9.71
C PHE A 176 -0.37 2.10 -8.35
N PHE A 177 -1.61 1.62 -8.22
CA PHE A 177 -2.09 1.04 -6.98
C PHE A 177 -1.27 -0.18 -6.56
N GLN A 178 -0.98 -1.09 -7.50
CA GLN A 178 -0.17 -2.28 -7.26
C GLN A 178 1.24 -1.91 -6.80
N ASN A 179 1.88 -0.93 -7.47
CA ASN A 179 3.21 -0.48 -7.10
C ASN A 179 3.19 0.20 -5.73
N PHE A 180 2.26 1.12 -5.48
CA PHE A 180 2.06 1.77 -4.19
C PHE A 180 1.94 0.74 -3.06
N LEU A 181 1.02 -0.23 -3.18
CA LEU A 181 0.85 -1.26 -2.17
C LEU A 181 2.13 -2.05 -1.94
N ASN A 182 2.80 -2.48 -3.01
CA ASN A 182 4.01 -3.28 -2.88
C ASN A 182 5.16 -2.49 -2.25
N GLU A 183 5.31 -1.24 -2.62
CA GLU A 183 6.33 -0.33 -2.09
C GLU A 183 6.10 -0.04 -0.60
N GLN A 184 4.84 0.08 -0.16
CA GLN A 184 4.54 0.29 1.27
C GLN A 184 4.65 -1.00 2.10
N LEU A 185 4.17 -2.13 1.57
CA LEU A 185 4.12 -3.40 2.31
C LEU A 185 5.45 -4.17 2.31
N PHE A 186 6.28 -4.00 1.27
CA PHE A 186 7.52 -4.76 1.09
C PHE A 186 8.79 -3.89 1.06
N ASN A 187 8.75 -2.70 1.64
CA ASN A 187 9.95 -1.85 1.81
C ASN A 187 10.89 -2.34 2.92
N GLY A 188 10.40 -3.14 3.87
CA GLY A 188 11.15 -3.64 5.03
C GLY A 188 10.92 -2.89 6.34
N THR A 189 10.03 -1.90 6.40
CA THR A 189 9.71 -1.16 7.65
C THR A 189 8.51 -1.73 8.40
N VAL A 190 7.66 -2.51 7.75
CA VAL A 190 6.36 -2.94 8.29
C VAL A 190 6.41 -4.38 8.82
N LYS A 191 6.13 -4.58 10.11
CA LYS A 191 5.79 -5.88 10.69
C LYS A 191 4.27 -6.04 10.67
N GLU A 192 3.75 -6.76 9.67
CA GLU A 192 2.30 -6.86 9.48
C GLU A 192 1.69 -8.17 9.97
N SER A 193 0.51 -8.03 10.59
CA SER A 193 -0.46 -9.13 10.74
C SER A 193 -1.28 -9.28 9.45
N ARG A 194 -1.99 -10.40 9.30
CA ARG A 194 -2.91 -10.55 8.15
C ARG A 194 -4.06 -9.55 8.22
N GLY A 195 -4.55 -9.24 9.42
CA GLY A 195 -5.55 -8.19 9.64
C GLY A 195 -5.08 -6.84 9.10
N TYR A 196 -3.88 -6.41 9.47
CA TYR A 196 -3.26 -5.19 8.96
C TYR A 196 -3.17 -5.19 7.43
N HIS A 197 -2.62 -6.26 6.85
CA HIS A 197 -2.50 -6.37 5.40
C HIS A 197 -3.86 -6.25 4.70
N PHE A 198 -4.91 -6.85 5.28
CA PHE A 198 -6.26 -6.78 4.74
C PHE A 198 -6.82 -5.36 4.76
N GLY A 199 -6.72 -4.71 5.93
CA GLY A 199 -7.10 -3.31 6.13
C GLY A 199 -6.37 -2.40 5.16
N PHE A 200 -5.06 -2.58 5.00
CA PHE A 200 -4.24 -1.73 4.14
C PHE A 200 -4.50 -1.96 2.65
N ALA A 201 -4.46 -3.22 2.18
CA ALA A 201 -4.49 -3.51 0.74
C ALA A 201 -5.89 -3.49 0.11
N PHE A 202 -6.95 -3.71 0.91
CA PHE A 202 -8.30 -3.91 0.36
C PHE A 202 -9.34 -2.97 0.94
N GLU A 203 -9.41 -2.81 2.26
CA GLU A 203 -10.44 -1.96 2.88
C GLU A 203 -10.07 -0.49 2.87
N GLY A 204 -8.77 -0.18 2.97
CA GLY A 204 -8.23 1.16 2.93
C GLY A 204 -8.69 1.91 1.68
N ILE A 205 -8.60 1.28 0.50
CA ILE A 205 -9.05 1.90 -0.75
C ILE A 205 -10.57 2.08 -0.82
N LEU A 206 -11.37 1.16 -0.24
CA LEU A 206 -12.82 1.28 -0.17
C LEU A 206 -13.22 2.49 0.67
N ILE A 207 -12.69 2.57 1.89
CA ILE A 207 -12.99 3.64 2.84
C ILE A 207 -12.45 4.98 2.32
N TYR A 208 -11.21 5.02 1.82
CA TYR A 208 -10.63 6.23 1.23
C TYR A 208 -11.48 6.77 0.06
N SER A 209 -11.89 5.88 -0.85
CA SER A 209 -12.69 6.24 -2.02
C SER A 209 -14.11 6.69 -1.61
N PHE A 210 -14.70 6.07 -0.57
CA PHE A 210 -15.97 6.52 -0.03
C PHE A 210 -15.86 7.89 0.66
N CYS A 211 -14.81 8.15 1.44
CA CYS A 211 -14.54 9.47 2.00
C CYS A 211 -14.41 10.55 0.91
N ARG A 212 -13.73 10.24 -0.21
CA ARG A 212 -13.64 11.14 -1.37
C ARG A 212 -15.00 11.40 -2.01
N PHE A 213 -15.81 10.37 -2.18
CA PHE A 213 -17.19 10.49 -2.65
C PHE A 213 -18.02 11.40 -1.74
N LEU A 214 -17.95 11.20 -0.42
CA LEU A 214 -18.64 12.05 0.56
C LEU A 214 -18.17 13.50 0.48
N LYS A 215 -16.86 13.73 0.35
CA LYS A 215 -16.31 15.08 0.18
C LYS A 215 -16.85 15.75 -1.08
N GLN A 216 -16.84 15.07 -2.23
CA GLN A 216 -17.39 15.60 -3.48
C GLN A 216 -18.88 15.91 -3.38
N ARG A 217 -19.65 15.04 -2.70
CA ARG A 217 -21.09 15.26 -2.46
C ARG A 217 -21.35 16.47 -1.56
N SER A 218 -20.66 16.56 -0.42
CA SER A 218 -20.80 17.70 0.50
C SER A 218 -20.49 19.03 -0.19
N GLN A 219 -19.44 19.09 -1.02
CA GLN A 219 -19.07 20.29 -1.76
C GLN A 219 -20.07 20.65 -2.85
N ALA A 220 -20.56 19.67 -3.62
CA ALA A 220 -21.54 19.91 -4.68
C ALA A 220 -22.88 20.41 -4.11
N GLU A 221 -23.26 19.90 -2.94
CA GLU A 221 -24.53 20.21 -2.28
C GLU A 221 -24.42 21.38 -1.28
N LYS A 222 -23.20 21.93 -1.10
CA LYS A 222 -22.89 23.01 -0.13
C LYS A 222 -23.34 22.68 1.30
N ILE A 223 -23.03 21.45 1.72
CA ILE A 223 -23.37 20.93 3.04
C ILE A 223 -22.15 21.02 3.93
N ASP A 224 -22.31 21.70 5.06
CA ASP A 224 -21.21 22.02 5.97
C ASP A 224 -20.97 20.94 7.02
N THR A 225 -21.99 20.12 7.34
CA THR A 225 -21.91 19.11 8.40
C THR A 225 -22.26 17.70 7.91
N LEU A 226 -21.40 16.73 8.23
CA LEU A 226 -21.64 15.30 8.05
C LEU A 226 -21.82 14.61 9.41
N TYR A 227 -22.88 13.82 9.54
CA TYR A 227 -23.09 12.92 10.67
C TYR A 227 -22.81 11.50 10.24
N PHE A 228 -22.05 10.74 11.02
CA PHE A 228 -21.74 9.33 10.76
C PHE A 228 -22.47 8.46 11.77
N THR A 229 -23.09 7.37 11.34
CA THR A 229 -23.62 6.38 12.28
C THR A 229 -22.47 5.76 13.09
N ALA A 230 -22.72 5.36 14.34
CA ALA A 230 -21.69 4.75 15.18
C ALA A 230 -21.17 3.40 14.64
N ALA A 231 -21.91 2.75 13.75
CA ALA A 231 -21.42 1.61 12.98
C ALA A 231 -20.39 1.98 11.89
N SER A 232 -20.24 3.28 11.60
CA SER A 232 -19.35 3.88 10.62
C SER A 232 -18.19 4.64 11.28
N ASP A 233 -17.80 4.26 12.49
CA ASP A 233 -16.79 4.94 13.32
C ASP A 233 -15.41 5.02 12.65
N LEU A 234 -14.94 3.93 12.03
CA LEU A 234 -13.67 3.93 11.30
C LEU A 234 -13.73 4.86 10.08
N LEU A 235 -14.87 4.90 9.38
CA LEU A 235 -15.07 5.82 8.26
C LEU A 235 -15.01 7.27 8.75
N PHE A 236 -15.64 7.57 9.88
CA PHE A 236 -15.56 8.89 10.52
C PHE A 236 -14.12 9.27 10.89
N GLN A 237 -13.36 8.35 11.49
CA GLN A 237 -11.96 8.57 11.83
C GLN A 237 -11.11 8.89 10.59
N VAL A 238 -11.25 8.08 9.54
CA VAL A 238 -10.54 8.30 8.27
C VAL A 238 -11.00 9.60 7.61
N TYR A 239 -12.30 9.91 7.60
CA TYR A 239 -12.81 11.15 7.03
C TYR A 239 -12.21 12.37 7.75
N SER A 240 -12.19 12.36 9.08
CA SER A 240 -11.63 13.44 9.90
C SER A 240 -10.12 13.60 9.69
N LEU A 241 -9.39 12.50 9.49
CA LEU A 241 -7.97 12.51 9.12
C LEU A 241 -7.75 13.14 7.73
N LEU A 242 -8.60 12.79 6.76
CA LEU A 242 -8.51 13.29 5.38
C LEU A 242 -9.01 14.74 5.25
N TYR A 243 -9.97 15.18 6.04
CA TYR A 243 -10.59 16.50 5.94
C TYR A 243 -10.78 17.14 7.33
N PRO A 244 -9.68 17.51 8.01
CA PRO A 244 -9.76 18.04 9.38
C PRO A 244 -10.47 19.40 9.50
N GLN A 245 -10.77 20.04 8.37
CA GLN A 245 -11.46 21.34 8.32
C GLN A 245 -12.98 21.19 8.16
N ASP A 246 -13.48 19.98 7.87
CA ASP A 246 -14.90 19.73 7.68
C ASP A 246 -15.58 19.44 9.02
N SER A 247 -16.82 19.89 9.19
CA SER A 247 -17.60 19.56 10.39
C SER A 247 -18.12 18.13 10.27
N ALA A 248 -17.58 17.21 11.07
CA ALA A 248 -18.00 15.81 11.09
C ALA A 248 -18.28 15.37 12.53
N GLU A 249 -19.40 14.68 12.74
CA GLU A 249 -19.81 14.18 14.05
C GLU A 249 -20.29 12.72 13.97
N THR A 250 -20.25 12.01 15.10
CA THR A 250 -20.80 10.65 15.20
C THR A 250 -22.14 10.67 15.94
N ILE A 251 -23.11 9.93 15.43
CA ILE A 251 -24.44 9.71 16.02
C ILE A 251 -24.54 8.27 16.51
N TYR A 252 -25.00 8.08 17.74
CA TYR A 252 -25.01 6.78 18.43
C TYR A 252 -26.18 5.89 18.02
N ILE A 253 -26.19 5.47 16.76
CA ILE A 253 -27.20 4.55 16.21
C ILE A 253 -26.54 3.40 15.46
N TRP A 254 -27.19 2.23 15.53
CA TRP A 254 -26.83 1.04 14.77
C TRP A 254 -28.06 0.54 14.01
N ASN A 255 -27.84 -0.25 12.95
CA ASN A 255 -28.91 -0.88 12.19
C ASN A 255 -29.80 -1.85 13.01
N ARG A 256 -29.42 -2.16 14.24
CA ARG A 256 -30.12 -3.03 15.20
C ARG A 256 -30.78 -2.26 16.35
N THR A 257 -30.66 -0.94 16.40
CA THR A 257 -31.30 -0.12 17.42
C THR A 257 -32.82 -0.19 17.23
N GLU A 258 -33.54 -0.39 18.33
CA GLU A 258 -35.00 -0.45 18.36
C GLU A 258 -35.59 0.84 17.79
N ARG A 259 -36.61 0.67 16.95
CA ARG A 259 -37.28 1.77 16.28
C ARG A 259 -38.45 2.23 17.13
N GLY A 260 -38.64 3.54 17.23
CA GLY A 260 -39.73 4.13 17.97
C GLY A 260 -39.61 5.65 18.02
N GLU A 261 -40.66 6.28 18.55
CA GLU A 261 -40.77 7.73 18.64
C GLU A 261 -39.55 8.38 19.32
N GLU A 262 -38.97 7.71 20.31
CA GLU A 262 -37.80 8.21 21.02
C GLU A 262 -36.53 8.29 20.16
N LEU A 263 -36.30 7.31 19.29
CA LEU A 263 -35.19 7.35 18.35
C LEU A 263 -35.40 8.52 17.37
N ASP A 264 -36.63 8.72 16.91
CA ASP A 264 -36.97 9.82 16.00
C ASP A 264 -36.73 11.18 16.66
N GLN A 265 -37.14 11.33 17.93
CA GLN A 265 -36.88 12.54 18.72
C GLN A 265 -35.38 12.80 18.90
N TYR A 266 -34.60 11.76 19.22
CA TYR A 266 -33.15 11.86 19.33
C TYR A 266 -32.52 12.32 18.00
N LEU A 267 -32.88 11.68 16.90
CA LEU A 267 -32.33 11.97 15.57
C LEU A 267 -32.66 13.39 15.11
N LYS A 268 -33.92 13.82 15.23
CA LYS A 268 -34.36 15.18 14.88
C LYS A 268 -33.77 16.24 15.80
N GLY A 269 -33.52 15.90 17.07
CA GLY A 269 -32.91 16.82 18.04
C GLY A 269 -31.39 16.97 17.87
N LYS A 270 -30.72 15.99 17.26
CA LYS A 270 -29.26 15.99 17.08
C LYS A 270 -28.81 16.40 15.69
N ILE A 271 -29.52 15.96 14.66
CA ILE A 271 -29.10 16.16 13.27
C ILE A 271 -29.73 17.45 12.74
N LYS A 272 -28.88 18.34 12.21
CA LYS A 272 -29.33 19.58 11.56
C LYS A 272 -29.99 19.28 10.22
N ASN A 273 -30.95 20.11 9.82
CA ASN A 273 -31.70 19.95 8.57
C ASN A 273 -30.82 20.10 7.30
N ASP A 274 -29.72 20.85 7.40
CA ASP A 274 -28.74 21.13 6.34
C ASP A 274 -27.51 20.22 6.43
N ALA A 275 -27.71 18.95 6.75
CA ALA A 275 -26.66 17.97 6.92
C ALA A 275 -26.84 16.73 6.02
N ILE A 276 -25.80 15.91 5.96
CA ILE A 276 -25.88 14.54 5.45
C ILE A 276 -25.66 13.57 6.60
N LEU A 277 -26.51 12.56 6.71
CA LEU A 277 -26.24 11.37 7.52
C LEU A 277 -25.57 10.30 6.65
N VAL A 278 -24.49 9.72 7.15
CA VAL A 278 -23.66 8.74 6.47
C VAL A 278 -23.77 7.39 7.19
N ASP A 279 -24.13 6.36 6.43
CA ASP A 279 -24.15 4.98 6.90
C ASP A 279 -23.27 4.10 6.01
N PHE A 280 -22.24 3.48 6.59
CA PHE A 280 -21.31 2.62 5.86
C PHE A 280 -21.85 1.20 5.71
N SER A 281 -22.96 1.06 4.98
CA SER A 281 -23.57 -0.24 4.69
C SER A 281 -24.17 -0.33 3.28
N LEU A 282 -24.51 -1.55 2.86
CA LEU A 282 -25.32 -1.82 1.67
C LEU A 282 -26.81 -2.01 2.00
N ASP A 283 -27.24 -1.73 3.24
CA ASP A 283 -28.60 -1.94 3.69
C ASP A 283 -29.51 -0.80 3.22
N GLN A 284 -30.21 -1.04 2.10
CA GLN A 284 -31.17 -0.06 1.56
C GLN A 284 -32.41 0.10 2.43
N ARG A 285 -32.83 -0.93 3.16
CA ARG A 285 -34.01 -0.81 4.04
C ARG A 285 -33.68 0.16 5.15
N TRP A 286 -32.55 -0.06 5.82
CA TRP A 286 -32.08 0.82 6.88
C TRP A 286 -31.91 2.28 6.43
N LYS A 287 -31.35 2.50 5.22
CA LYS A 287 -31.26 3.83 4.64
C LYS A 287 -32.64 4.49 4.45
N LEU A 288 -33.62 3.75 3.93
CA LEU A 288 -34.97 4.26 3.74
C LEU A 288 -35.62 4.64 5.08
N ASP A 289 -35.49 3.77 6.08
CA ASP A 289 -36.02 4.03 7.42
C ASP A 289 -35.44 5.32 8.04
N LEU A 290 -34.12 5.51 7.94
CA LEU A 290 -33.46 6.74 8.40
C LEU A 290 -33.92 7.98 7.62
N SER A 291 -34.15 7.82 6.31
CA SER A 291 -34.61 8.91 5.45
C SER A 291 -36.04 9.31 5.79
N GLU A 292 -36.92 8.34 6.08
CA GLU A 292 -38.30 8.58 6.51
C GLU A 292 -38.35 9.30 7.87
N CYS A 293 -37.51 8.88 8.82
CA CYS A 293 -37.41 9.53 10.13
C CYS A 293 -36.95 10.99 10.01
N LEU A 294 -35.90 11.26 9.24
CA LEU A 294 -35.27 12.58 9.17
C LEU A 294 -35.91 13.53 8.15
N GLY A 295 -36.71 13.02 7.22
CA GLY A 295 -37.44 13.79 6.22
C GLY A 295 -36.53 14.48 5.20
N VAL A 296 -36.03 15.68 5.54
CA VAL A 296 -35.26 16.53 4.62
C VAL A 296 -33.77 16.19 4.59
N VAL A 297 -33.25 15.58 5.65
CA VAL A 297 -31.82 15.22 5.74
C VAL A 297 -31.54 14.07 4.78
N LYS A 298 -30.49 14.24 3.98
CA LYS A 298 -30.07 13.21 3.05
C LYS A 298 -29.29 12.11 3.76
N VAL A 299 -29.64 10.85 3.49
CA VAL A 299 -28.87 9.69 3.96
C VAL A 299 -28.06 9.13 2.79
N LEU A 300 -26.74 9.01 2.97
CA LEU A 300 -25.82 8.42 2.00
C LEU A 300 -25.25 7.10 2.51
N ASN A 301 -25.20 6.09 1.65
CA ASN A 301 -24.57 4.80 1.95
C ASN A 301 -23.75 4.25 0.79
N LEU A 302 -23.22 3.03 0.92
CA LEU A 302 -22.36 2.42 -0.08
C LEU A 302 -23.08 2.12 -1.41
N CYS A 303 -24.42 2.00 -1.41
CA CYS A 303 -25.14 1.85 -2.66
C CYS A 303 -25.11 3.13 -3.50
N ASP A 304 -25.07 4.31 -2.86
CA ASP A 304 -24.95 5.60 -3.56
C ASP A 304 -23.58 5.77 -4.23
N PHE A 305 -22.54 5.19 -3.60
CA PHE A 305 -21.19 5.19 -4.15
C PHE A 305 -21.02 4.14 -5.25
N MET A 306 -21.45 2.90 -5.02
CA MET A 306 -21.26 1.80 -5.95
C MET A 306 -22.20 1.84 -7.15
N GLY A 307 -23.39 2.44 -6.99
CA GLY A 307 -24.50 2.34 -7.92
C GLY A 307 -25.06 0.92 -8.04
N GLU A 308 -26.24 0.78 -8.64
CA GLU A 308 -26.96 -0.49 -8.76
C GLU A 308 -26.11 -1.61 -9.42
N ASN A 309 -25.41 -1.26 -10.50
CA ASN A 309 -24.54 -2.19 -11.21
C ASN A 309 -23.35 -2.65 -10.37
N GLY A 310 -22.74 -1.74 -9.60
CA GLY A 310 -21.62 -2.05 -8.72
C GLY A 310 -22.04 -2.96 -7.57
N VAL A 311 -23.18 -2.66 -6.94
CA VAL A 311 -23.77 -3.49 -5.89
C VAL A 311 -24.09 -4.89 -6.41
N ARG A 312 -24.75 -5.00 -7.57
CA ARG A 312 -25.06 -6.30 -8.19
C ARG A 312 -23.81 -7.14 -8.46
N ARG A 313 -22.72 -6.50 -8.88
CA ARG A 313 -21.49 -7.19 -9.28
C ARG A 313 -20.57 -7.53 -8.09
N TYR A 314 -20.51 -6.66 -7.09
CA TYR A 314 -19.52 -6.71 -6.02
C TYR A 314 -20.08 -6.75 -4.60
N GLY A 315 -21.40 -6.63 -4.42
CA GLY A 315 -22.07 -6.51 -3.12
C GLY A 315 -21.64 -7.56 -2.11
N LYS A 316 -21.63 -8.85 -2.51
CA LYS A 316 -21.19 -9.95 -1.62
C LYS A 316 -19.76 -9.80 -1.09
N TYR A 317 -18.86 -9.18 -1.86
CA TYR A 317 -17.47 -8.96 -1.44
C TYR A 317 -17.37 -7.75 -0.51
N ILE A 318 -18.17 -6.71 -0.79
CA ILE A 318 -18.28 -5.52 0.05
C ILE A 318 -18.88 -5.89 1.41
N GLU A 319 -19.97 -6.64 1.45
CA GLU A 319 -20.57 -7.13 2.71
C GLU A 319 -19.58 -7.96 3.53
N LYS A 320 -18.82 -8.82 2.87
CA LYS A 320 -17.78 -9.61 3.53
C LYS A 320 -16.69 -8.72 4.11
N ALA A 321 -16.23 -7.69 3.38
CA ALA A 321 -15.28 -6.70 3.91
C ALA A 321 -15.87 -5.96 5.12
N ILE A 322 -17.05 -5.36 4.99
CA ILE A 322 -17.73 -4.67 6.10
C ILE A 322 -17.87 -5.56 7.34
N SER A 323 -18.18 -6.85 7.16
CA SER A 323 -18.26 -7.78 8.30
C SER A 323 -16.93 -8.01 9.04
N MET A 324 -15.80 -7.81 8.35
CA MET A 324 -14.45 -8.00 8.89
C MET A 324 -13.90 -6.77 9.63
N LEU A 325 -14.40 -5.57 9.32
CA LEU A 325 -14.08 -4.33 10.05
C LEU A 325 -14.46 -4.38 11.54
N GLY A 326 -15.31 -5.34 11.89
CA GLY A 326 -15.81 -5.49 13.25
C GLY A 326 -17.04 -4.63 13.50
N LYS A 327 -17.79 -5.01 14.52
CA LYS A 327 -18.85 -4.17 15.08
C LYS A 327 -18.50 -3.97 16.54
N SER A 328 -18.63 -2.73 17.03
CA SER A 328 -18.46 -2.43 18.45
C SER A 328 -19.20 -3.47 19.32
N ASP A 329 -18.50 -3.97 20.34
CA ASP A 329 -19.07 -4.87 21.34
C ASP A 329 -20.17 -4.16 22.14
N PHE A 330 -20.17 -2.83 22.15
CA PHE A 330 -21.22 -1.98 22.69
C PHE A 330 -22.09 -1.38 21.58
N PHE A 331 -23.40 -1.31 21.83
CA PHE A 331 -24.35 -0.66 20.93
C PHE A 331 -25.54 -0.13 21.71
N VAL A 332 -26.20 0.85 21.13
CA VAL A 332 -27.49 1.32 21.64
C VAL A 332 -28.57 0.35 21.20
N GLU A 333 -29.16 -0.34 22.18
CA GLU A 333 -30.28 -1.26 21.97
C GLU A 333 -31.56 -0.51 21.69
N ARG A 334 -31.85 0.52 22.50
CA ARG A 334 -33.01 1.38 22.35
C ARG A 334 -32.75 2.76 22.95
N TYR A 335 -33.66 3.68 22.70
CA TYR A 335 -33.73 4.95 23.44
C TYR A 335 -34.86 4.85 24.46
N GLU A 336 -34.61 5.34 25.68
CA GLU A 336 -35.61 5.44 26.75
C GLU A 336 -35.50 6.80 27.44
N ASN A 337 -36.60 7.57 27.47
CA ASN A 337 -36.64 8.98 27.85
C ASN A 337 -35.58 9.86 27.15
N GLY A 338 -35.31 9.60 25.86
CA GLY A 338 -34.32 10.35 25.07
C GLY A 338 -32.86 10.06 25.43
N LEU A 339 -32.61 9.03 26.25
CA LEU A 339 -31.26 8.57 26.61
C LEU A 339 -30.96 7.21 25.96
N PRO A 340 -29.71 6.98 25.52
CA PRO A 340 -29.31 5.71 24.93
C PRO A 340 -29.22 4.61 26.00
N ILE A 341 -29.96 3.52 25.80
CA ILE A 341 -29.83 2.28 26.57
C ILE A 341 -28.82 1.37 25.86
N TRP A 342 -27.72 1.10 26.54
CA TRP A 342 -26.58 0.37 25.97
C TRP A 342 -26.67 -1.11 26.27
N SER A 343 -26.35 -1.92 25.26
CA SER A 343 -26.16 -3.36 25.37
C SER A 343 -24.77 -3.75 24.91
N ARG A 344 -24.28 -4.86 25.49
CA ARG A 344 -22.96 -5.41 25.20
C ARG A 344 -23.06 -6.83 24.66
N LYS A 345 -22.34 -7.13 23.59
CA LYS A 345 -22.11 -8.51 23.12
C LYS A 345 -20.79 -9.04 23.66
N LYS A 346 -20.75 -10.33 23.99
CA LYS A 346 -19.48 -11.01 24.30
C LYS A 346 -18.69 -11.20 23.00
N ILE A 347 -17.52 -10.59 22.94
CA ILE A 347 -16.55 -10.73 21.85
C ILE A 347 -15.25 -11.27 22.47
N SER A 348 -14.54 -12.13 21.74
CA SER A 348 -13.26 -12.65 22.21
C SER A 348 -12.15 -11.59 22.06
N VAL A 349 -11.16 -11.59 22.96
CA VAL A 349 -9.96 -10.72 22.86
C VAL A 349 -9.26 -10.85 21.51
N LYS A 350 -9.34 -12.04 20.92
CA LYS A 350 -8.78 -12.38 19.62
C LYS A 350 -9.46 -11.63 18.47
N GLU A 351 -10.78 -11.49 18.52
CA GLU A 351 -11.55 -10.74 17.51
C GLU A 351 -11.25 -9.25 17.63
N ILE A 352 -11.25 -8.71 18.86
CA ILE A 352 -10.91 -7.29 19.13
C ILE A 352 -9.53 -6.95 18.55
N ARG A 353 -8.51 -7.78 18.82
CA ARG A 353 -7.16 -7.53 18.31
C ARG A 353 -7.11 -7.56 16.77
N ASN A 354 -7.88 -8.44 16.15
CA ASN A 354 -7.94 -8.51 14.69
C ASN A 354 -8.60 -7.26 14.08
N GLU A 355 -9.71 -6.81 14.66
CA GLU A 355 -10.39 -5.57 14.25
C GLU A 355 -9.44 -4.37 14.36
N GLN A 356 -8.70 -4.25 15.46
CA GLN A 356 -7.71 -3.19 15.66
C GLN A 356 -6.60 -3.21 14.60
N GLU A 357 -6.09 -4.39 14.24
CA GLU A 357 -5.06 -4.50 13.21
C GLU A 357 -5.59 -4.10 11.83
N ILE A 358 -6.83 -4.50 11.50
CA ILE A 358 -7.50 -4.08 10.25
C ILE A 358 -7.69 -2.56 10.24
N GLN A 359 -8.24 -1.99 11.31
CA GLN A 359 -8.44 -0.54 11.46
C GLN A 359 -7.12 0.22 11.34
N ARG A 360 -6.04 -0.28 11.94
CA ARG A 360 -4.68 0.29 11.78
C ARG A 360 -4.27 0.30 10.30
N GLY A 361 -4.45 -0.83 9.60
CA GLY A 361 -4.12 -0.92 8.18
C GLY A 361 -4.91 0.07 7.32
N VAL A 362 -6.20 0.26 7.60
CA VAL A 362 -7.05 1.25 6.91
C VAL A 362 -6.56 2.68 7.14
N LEU A 363 -6.28 3.05 8.39
CA LEU A 363 -5.83 4.39 8.75
C LEU A 363 -4.48 4.73 8.10
N GLU A 364 -3.50 3.83 8.23
CA GLU A 364 -2.18 4.00 7.62
C GLU A 364 -2.25 4.04 6.09
N PHE A 365 -3.13 3.24 5.47
CA PHE A 365 -3.38 3.33 4.03
C PHE A 365 -3.90 4.73 3.66
N ALA A 366 -4.92 5.23 4.36
CA ALA A 366 -5.54 6.50 4.02
C ALA A 366 -4.56 7.67 4.14
N GLU A 367 -3.71 7.66 5.17
CA GLU A 367 -2.65 8.64 5.37
C GLU A 367 -1.60 8.57 4.24
N GLN A 368 -0.98 7.42 4.05
CA GLN A 368 0.10 7.23 3.08
C GLN A 368 -0.36 7.40 1.64
N PHE A 369 -1.61 6.99 1.34
CA PHE A 369 -2.18 7.13 0.02
C PHE A 369 -2.51 8.58 -0.30
N ARG A 370 -3.00 9.35 0.69
CA ARG A 370 -3.21 10.80 0.53
C ARG A 370 -1.90 11.53 0.25
N GLU A 371 -0.84 11.21 0.99
CA GLU A 371 0.49 11.80 0.77
C GLU A 371 1.00 11.47 -0.64
N CYS A 372 0.93 10.20 -1.03
CA CYS A 372 1.28 9.76 -2.39
C CYS A 372 0.50 10.50 -3.48
N GLN A 373 -0.79 10.76 -3.27
CA GLN A 373 -1.62 11.53 -4.19
C GLN A 373 -1.19 13.00 -4.28
N LYS A 374 -0.88 13.65 -3.14
CA LYS A 374 -0.36 15.02 -3.12
C LYS A 374 0.97 15.13 -3.87
N GLU A 375 1.91 14.22 -3.61
CA GLU A 375 3.19 14.15 -4.32
C GLU A 375 2.99 13.98 -5.83
N ALA A 376 2.02 13.14 -6.22
CA ALA A 376 1.68 12.93 -7.62
C ALA A 376 1.07 14.18 -8.27
N GLU A 377 0.17 14.89 -7.57
CA GLU A 377 -0.42 16.15 -8.01
C GLU A 377 0.65 17.24 -8.21
N GLU A 378 1.59 17.38 -7.28
CA GLU A 378 2.73 18.31 -7.36
C GLU A 378 3.62 18.01 -8.57
N GLN A 379 3.83 16.72 -8.88
CA GLN A 379 4.55 16.27 -10.07
C GLN A 379 3.69 16.30 -11.35
N LYS A 380 2.47 16.88 -11.30
CA LYS A 380 1.50 16.97 -12.41
C LYS A 380 1.12 15.60 -12.99
N LYS A 381 1.10 14.56 -12.15
CA LYS A 381 0.73 13.19 -12.47
C LYS A 381 -0.64 12.89 -11.84
N VAL A 382 -1.73 13.17 -12.57
CA VAL A 382 -3.08 12.85 -12.10
C VAL A 382 -3.34 11.34 -12.24
N ILE A 383 -3.65 10.67 -11.13
CA ILE A 383 -4.04 9.24 -11.11
C ILE A 383 -5.26 9.07 -10.20
N MET A 384 -6.43 8.90 -10.82
CA MET A 384 -7.68 8.69 -10.08
C MET A 384 -7.93 7.21 -9.83
N LEU A 385 -7.94 6.79 -8.57
CA LEU A 385 -8.33 5.43 -8.16
C LEU A 385 -9.78 5.33 -7.65
N GLU A 386 -10.54 6.42 -7.72
CA GLU A 386 -11.84 6.57 -7.05
C GLU A 386 -13.00 5.87 -7.78
N ASN A 387 -12.72 5.13 -8.85
CA ASN A 387 -13.74 4.46 -9.63
C ASN A 387 -14.38 3.32 -8.82
N PRO A 388 -15.70 3.33 -8.57
CA PRO A 388 -16.36 2.28 -7.79
C PRO A 388 -16.20 0.88 -8.39
N ASP A 389 -16.11 0.75 -9.72
CA ASP A 389 -15.85 -0.53 -10.36
C ASP A 389 -14.43 -1.02 -10.06
N PHE A 390 -13.43 -0.14 -10.04
CA PHE A 390 -12.06 -0.52 -9.67
C PHE A 390 -11.96 -0.99 -8.21
N VAL A 391 -12.57 -0.24 -7.29
CA VAL A 391 -12.69 -0.64 -5.87
C VAL A 391 -13.35 -2.01 -5.74
N GLY A 392 -14.47 -2.21 -6.44
CA GLY A 392 -15.17 -3.50 -6.46
C GLY A 392 -14.31 -4.65 -7.02
N GLN A 393 -13.48 -4.40 -8.02
CA GLN A 393 -12.56 -5.39 -8.55
C GLN A 393 -11.45 -5.76 -7.55
N ILE A 394 -10.93 -4.79 -6.79
CA ILE A 394 -9.94 -5.02 -5.71
C ILE A 394 -10.56 -5.91 -4.63
N LEU A 395 -11.76 -5.58 -4.16
CA LEU A 395 -12.46 -6.39 -3.15
C LEU A 395 -12.76 -7.80 -3.65
N ARG A 396 -13.17 -7.94 -4.92
CA ARG A 396 -13.31 -9.27 -5.53
C ARG A 396 -11.98 -10.03 -5.51
N TYR A 397 -10.87 -9.38 -5.85
CA TYR A 397 -9.54 -10.00 -5.80
C TYR A 397 -9.15 -10.40 -4.36
N ALA A 398 -9.54 -9.60 -3.35
CA ALA A 398 -9.33 -9.89 -1.93
C ALA A 398 -9.99 -11.19 -1.44
N PHE A 399 -10.99 -11.71 -2.15
CA PHE A 399 -11.70 -12.92 -1.78
C PHE A 399 -11.65 -14.02 -2.85
N ASP A 400 -11.03 -13.77 -3.99
CA ASP A 400 -10.81 -14.77 -5.05
C ASP A 400 -9.48 -15.50 -4.81
N GLU A 401 -9.54 -16.57 -4.02
CA GLU A 401 -8.36 -17.39 -3.73
C GLU A 401 -7.72 -18.00 -4.97
N VAL A 402 -8.51 -18.38 -5.98
CA VAL A 402 -7.99 -18.99 -7.20
C VAL A 402 -7.12 -17.98 -7.95
N ARG A 403 -7.56 -16.72 -8.04
CA ARG A 403 -6.76 -15.65 -8.66
C ARG A 403 -5.47 -15.37 -7.90
N ARG A 404 -5.51 -15.35 -6.56
CA ARG A 404 -4.31 -15.11 -5.73
C ARG A 404 -3.34 -16.30 -5.70
N LYS A 405 -3.85 -17.53 -5.85
CA LYS A 405 -3.07 -18.78 -5.92
C LYS A 405 -2.37 -18.98 -7.26
N ARG A 406 -2.83 -18.33 -8.34
CA ARG A 406 -2.12 -18.39 -9.62
C ARG A 406 -0.71 -17.85 -9.41
N SER A 407 0.29 -18.73 -9.55
CA SER A 407 1.70 -18.33 -9.45
C SER A 407 1.92 -17.13 -10.37
N HIS A 408 2.13 -15.96 -9.77
CA HIS A 408 2.53 -14.78 -10.51
C HIS A 408 3.90 -15.11 -11.07
N PRO A 409 4.02 -15.29 -12.39
CA PRO A 409 5.21 -15.89 -12.93
C PRO A 409 6.36 -14.94 -12.59
N ASP A 410 7.32 -15.45 -11.83
CA ASP A 410 8.56 -14.75 -11.50
C ASP A 410 9.16 -14.26 -12.83
N PRO A 411 9.59 -12.99 -12.96
CA PRO A 411 10.32 -12.53 -14.14
C PRO A 411 11.36 -13.53 -14.64
N VAL A 412 12.05 -14.25 -13.73
CA VAL A 412 12.99 -15.33 -14.06
C VAL A 412 12.29 -16.56 -14.63
N GLN A 413 11.14 -16.98 -14.07
CA GLN A 413 10.34 -18.07 -14.63
C GLN A 413 9.73 -17.70 -16.00
N ILE A 414 9.28 -16.46 -16.19
CA ILE A 414 8.82 -15.93 -17.48
C ILE A 414 9.98 -15.98 -18.48
N LEU A 415 11.17 -15.54 -18.07
CA LEU A 415 12.38 -15.58 -18.90
C LEU A 415 12.70 -17.03 -19.27
N MET A 416 12.72 -17.95 -18.31
CA MET A 416 12.97 -19.38 -18.54
C MET A 416 11.90 -20.06 -19.41
N GLN A 417 10.66 -19.59 -19.35
CA GLN A 417 9.56 -20.09 -20.18
C GLN A 417 9.55 -19.44 -21.58
N SER A 418 10.28 -18.34 -21.79
CA SER A 418 10.40 -17.68 -23.08
C SER A 418 11.01 -18.60 -24.14
N LYS A 419 10.55 -18.48 -25.39
CA LYS A 419 11.12 -19.22 -26.53
C LYS A 419 12.63 -19.01 -26.64
N THR A 420 13.10 -17.82 -26.34
CA THR A 420 14.52 -17.43 -26.41
C THR A 420 15.35 -18.18 -25.37
N ALA A 421 14.93 -18.21 -24.11
CA ALA A 421 15.69 -18.93 -23.07
C ALA A 421 15.63 -20.45 -23.24
N LYS A 422 14.52 -21.00 -23.75
CA LYS A 422 14.44 -22.42 -24.13
C LYS A 422 15.49 -22.76 -25.20
N LYS A 423 15.58 -21.95 -26.27
CA LYS A 423 16.61 -22.09 -27.31
C LYS A 423 18.03 -21.98 -26.74
N SER A 424 18.30 -21.00 -25.86
CA SER A 424 19.61 -20.83 -25.23
C SER A 424 19.99 -22.03 -24.34
N LYS A 425 19.04 -22.57 -23.57
CA LYS A 425 19.25 -23.77 -22.74
C LYS A 425 19.56 -25.00 -23.60
N GLU A 426 18.88 -25.15 -24.72
CA GLU A 426 19.06 -26.25 -25.67
C GLU A 426 20.41 -26.17 -26.38
N TYR A 427 20.81 -24.97 -26.78
CA TYR A 427 22.14 -24.68 -27.31
C TYR A 427 23.25 -25.01 -26.30
N LEU A 428 23.12 -24.57 -25.04
CA LEU A 428 24.08 -24.88 -23.97
C LEU A 428 24.15 -26.39 -23.67
N LYS A 429 23.01 -27.10 -23.69
CA LYS A 429 22.97 -28.57 -23.55
C LYS A 429 23.71 -29.26 -24.71
N ASN A 430 23.57 -28.76 -25.94
CA ASN A 430 24.26 -29.32 -27.09
C ASN A 430 25.77 -29.09 -27.03
N ILE A 431 26.21 -27.92 -26.56
CA ILE A 431 27.63 -27.65 -26.29
C ILE A 431 28.15 -28.58 -25.19
N TYR A 432 27.44 -28.68 -24.06
CA TYR A 432 27.84 -29.56 -22.96
C TYR A 432 27.94 -31.03 -23.38
N ARG A 433 26.99 -31.53 -24.19
CA ARG A 433 27.05 -32.88 -24.77
C ARG A 433 28.25 -33.08 -25.69
N ARG A 434 28.62 -32.08 -26.50
CA ARG A 434 29.82 -32.13 -27.35
C ARG A 434 31.12 -32.09 -26.57
N ILE A 435 31.14 -31.41 -25.43
CA ILE A 435 32.31 -31.34 -24.54
C ILE A 435 32.47 -32.63 -23.73
N LYS A 436 31.36 -33.26 -23.31
CA LYS A 436 31.37 -34.49 -22.50
C LYS A 436 31.39 -35.79 -23.32
N GLY A 437 31.12 -35.69 -24.62
CA GLY A 437 31.21 -36.78 -25.61
C GLY A 437 32.53 -36.81 -26.38
N LYS A 438 33.50 -36.02 -25.94
CA LYS A 438 34.94 -36.20 -26.14
C LYS A 438 35.53 -36.53 -24.77
#